data_AF-A0A957HTS5-F1
#
_entry.id   AF-A0A957HTS5-F1
#
_cell.length_a   1.000
_cell.length_b   1.000
_cell.length_c   1.000
_cell.angle_alpha   90.00
_cell.angle_beta   90.00
_cell.angle_gamma   90.00
#
_symmetry.space_group_name_H-M   'P 1'
#
loop_
_entity.id
_entity.type
_entity.pdbx_description
1 polymer ?
#
loop_
_entity_poly.entity_id
_entity_poly.type
_entity_poly.pdbx_seq_one_letter_code
_entity_poly.pdbx_strand_id
1 'polypeptide(L)'
;MMRVRRKLWWMWGITAVFLPLLFFTFTTTAQEADPTPTIDRLAAPPTVPSPTLADEGAQLFWLNCQPCHGDQGQGLTDEWRAQYPMEDQYCWNSGCHGKIPYEEGFTLPTTVPAVIGDGALAKFETLAQLHQYIRVRMPFEYPGVLPEEEYLAITAFLARAHGIEVSASDTFEKLGELRLRPAATPAATAVFTPQPAASPPTNPSDFTMLTVGFVLIIMSIGGIWLWQQRQS
;
A
#
# COMPACT_ATOMS: atom_id res chain seq x y z
N MET A 1 -30.70 14.57 75.71
CA MET A 1 -30.39 15.98 75.40
C MET A 1 -28.89 16.13 75.14
N MET A 2 -28.56 16.89 74.10
CA MET A 2 -27.32 17.63 73.83
C MET A 2 -25.96 16.92 73.62
N ARG A 3 -25.46 17.22 72.40
CA ARG A 3 -24.10 17.10 71.86
C ARG A 3 -23.01 17.57 72.83
N VAL A 4 -21.84 16.93 72.77
CA VAL A 4 -20.56 17.64 72.74
C VAL A 4 -19.60 16.96 71.76
N ARG A 5 -19.11 17.75 70.81
CA ARG A 5 -18.02 17.45 69.87
C ARG A 5 -16.67 17.51 70.61
N ARG A 6 -15.66 16.75 70.16
CA ARG A 6 -14.42 17.28 69.53
C ARG A 6 -13.22 16.33 69.66
N LYS A 7 -12.51 16.22 68.53
CA LYS A 7 -11.04 16.24 68.38
C LYS A 7 -10.29 15.00 68.93
N LEU A 8 -9.11 14.64 68.45
CA LEU A 8 -8.26 14.95 67.30
C LEU A 8 -6.97 14.19 67.66
N TRP A 9 -6.44 13.43 66.71
CA TRP A 9 -5.01 13.12 66.57
C TRP A 9 -4.31 12.17 67.56
N TRP A 10 -3.53 11.28 66.93
CA TRP A 10 -2.18 10.85 67.32
C TRP A 10 -2.18 9.88 68.52
N MET A 11 -1.52 8.73 68.55
CA MET A 11 -0.31 8.27 67.87
C MET A 11 -0.08 6.82 68.37
N TRP A 12 0.39 5.94 67.49
CA TRP A 12 1.38 4.86 67.77
C TRP A 12 0.88 3.51 68.29
N GLY A 13 1.29 2.47 67.57
CA GLY A 13 1.20 1.08 67.98
C GLY A 13 1.47 0.10 66.84
N ILE A 14 2.51 0.34 66.04
CA ILE A 14 3.00 -0.61 65.03
C ILE A 14 3.77 -1.70 65.78
N THR A 15 3.12 -2.84 66.02
CA THR A 15 3.80 -4.09 66.40
C THR A 15 4.01 -4.94 65.16
N ALA A 16 5.29 -5.12 64.84
CA ALA A 16 5.83 -5.89 63.72
C ALA A 16 5.41 -7.36 63.77
N VAL A 17 4.82 -7.83 62.69
CA VAL A 17 4.74 -9.25 62.34
C VAL A 17 5.66 -9.45 61.14
N PHE A 18 6.87 -9.92 61.41
CA PHE A 18 7.84 -10.35 60.39
C PHE A 18 7.39 -11.67 59.78
N LEU A 19 6.75 -11.60 58.62
CA LEU A 19 6.48 -12.74 57.74
C LEU A 19 7.62 -12.80 56.70
N PRO A 20 8.33 -13.92 56.51
CA PRO A 20 9.37 -14.00 55.50
C PRO A 20 8.71 -14.01 54.13
N LEU A 21 8.80 -12.88 53.42
CA LEU A 21 8.47 -12.79 52.01
C LEU A 21 9.46 -13.70 51.27
N LEU A 22 8.96 -14.86 50.82
CA LEU A 22 9.60 -15.69 49.82
C LEU A 22 9.82 -14.83 48.55
N PHE A 23 11.07 -14.44 48.32
CA PHE A 23 11.51 -13.86 47.05
C PHE A 23 11.45 -14.94 45.97
N PHE A 24 10.28 -15.11 45.35
CA PHE A 24 10.18 -15.83 44.08
C PHE A 24 10.78 -14.94 43.00
N THR A 25 12.06 -15.17 42.69
CA THR A 25 12.70 -14.61 41.51
C THR A 25 12.11 -15.28 40.28
N PHE A 26 11.17 -14.62 39.60
CA PHE A 26 10.75 -15.02 38.27
C PHE A 26 11.90 -14.71 37.30
N THR A 27 12.65 -15.73 36.91
CA THR A 27 13.53 -15.66 35.75
C THR A 27 12.65 -15.61 34.50
N THR A 28 12.41 -14.41 33.98
CA THR A 28 11.90 -14.22 32.62
C THR A 28 12.94 -14.76 31.65
N THR A 29 12.73 -15.97 31.15
CA THR A 29 13.41 -16.46 29.97
C THR A 29 12.87 -15.66 28.78
N ALA A 30 13.72 -14.83 28.16
CA ALA A 30 13.39 -14.23 26.88
C ALA A 30 13.14 -15.37 25.89
N GLN A 31 11.90 -15.51 25.44
CA GLN A 31 11.57 -16.46 24.39
C GLN A 31 12.17 -15.92 23.10
N GLU A 32 13.19 -16.62 22.60
CA GLU A 32 13.75 -16.38 21.29
C GLU A 32 12.61 -16.48 20.28
N ALA A 33 12.37 -15.40 19.54
CA ALA A 33 11.29 -15.37 18.57
C ALA A 33 11.61 -16.41 17.50
N ASP A 34 10.73 -17.40 17.33
CA ASP A 34 10.83 -18.33 16.21
C ASP A 34 10.92 -17.51 14.91
N PRO A 35 11.84 -17.84 13.98
CA PRO A 35 11.95 -17.12 12.74
C PRO A 35 10.61 -17.18 12.01
N THR A 36 10.03 -16.03 11.68
CA THR A 36 8.82 -15.96 10.88
C THR A 36 9.03 -16.77 9.61
N PRO A 37 8.16 -17.76 9.30
CA PRO A 37 8.31 -18.54 8.09
C PRO A 37 8.35 -17.61 6.89
N THR A 38 9.36 -17.78 6.04
CA THR A 38 9.44 -17.06 4.77
C THR A 38 8.33 -17.59 3.88
N ILE A 39 7.35 -16.74 3.55
CA ILE A 39 6.23 -17.10 2.69
C ILE A 39 6.77 -17.34 1.27
N ASP A 40 6.51 -18.52 0.70
CA ASP A 40 6.75 -18.78 -0.71
C ASP A 40 5.72 -18.02 -1.54
N ARG A 41 6.17 -16.97 -2.22
CA ARG A 41 5.30 -16.10 -3.03
C ARG A 41 4.99 -16.67 -4.41
N LEU A 42 5.71 -17.71 -4.84
CA LEU A 42 5.44 -18.43 -6.08
C LEU A 42 4.48 -19.61 -5.87
N ALA A 43 4.22 -20.00 -4.62
CA ALA A 43 3.26 -21.04 -4.29
C ALA A 43 1.84 -20.65 -4.74
N ALA A 44 1.07 -21.66 -5.16
CA ALA A 44 -0.35 -21.49 -5.45
C ALA A 44 -1.09 -20.96 -4.21
N PRO A 45 -2.12 -20.10 -4.39
CA PRO A 45 -2.97 -19.69 -3.29
C PRO A 45 -3.58 -20.91 -2.58
N PRO A 46 -3.89 -20.82 -1.28
CA PRO A 46 -4.52 -21.92 -0.56
C PRO A 46 -5.91 -22.23 -1.13
N THR A 47 -6.27 -23.51 -1.15
CA THR A 47 -7.63 -23.95 -1.52
C THR A 47 -8.52 -24.01 -0.27
N VAL A 48 -9.83 -23.81 -0.47
CA VAL A 48 -10.84 -23.91 0.59
C VAL A 48 -11.90 -24.96 0.22
N PRO A 49 -12.56 -25.64 1.19
CA PRO A 49 -13.52 -26.72 0.89
C PRO A 49 -14.76 -26.31 0.08
N SER A 50 -15.08 -25.02 0.03
CA SER A 50 -16.21 -24.48 -0.73
C SER A 50 -15.79 -23.12 -1.29
N PRO A 51 -15.05 -23.12 -2.40
CA PRO A 51 -14.49 -21.89 -2.96
C PRO A 51 -15.60 -20.97 -3.46
N THR A 52 -15.42 -19.67 -3.25
CA THR A 52 -16.16 -18.66 -3.98
C THR A 52 -15.62 -18.55 -5.40
N LEU A 53 -16.37 -17.92 -6.29
CA LEU A 53 -15.90 -17.62 -7.65
C LEU A 53 -14.58 -16.82 -7.65
N ALA A 54 -14.40 -15.91 -6.69
CA ALA A 54 -13.17 -15.15 -6.55
C ALA A 54 -11.99 -15.99 -6.00
N ASP A 55 -12.25 -17.09 -5.29
CA ASP A 55 -11.21 -18.04 -4.87
C ASP A 55 -10.72 -18.90 -6.04
N GLU A 56 -11.63 -19.35 -6.90
CA GLU A 56 -11.28 -19.98 -8.18
C GLU A 56 -10.49 -19.01 -9.07
N GLY A 57 -10.95 -17.74 -9.13
CA GLY A 57 -10.25 -16.67 -9.83
C GLY A 57 -8.84 -16.42 -9.32
N ALA A 58 -8.57 -16.58 -8.03
CA ALA A 58 -7.23 -16.44 -7.47
C ALA A 58 -6.28 -17.55 -7.97
N GLN A 59 -6.76 -18.79 -8.08
CA GLN A 59 -5.98 -19.90 -8.66
C GLN A 59 -5.66 -19.65 -10.13
N LEU A 60 -6.67 -19.21 -10.90
CA LEU A 60 -6.51 -18.90 -12.32
C LEU A 60 -5.59 -17.70 -12.53
N PHE A 61 -5.66 -16.68 -11.67
CA PHE A 61 -4.77 -15.53 -11.70
C PHE A 61 -3.33 -15.94 -11.41
N TRP A 62 -3.10 -16.76 -10.38
CA TRP A 62 -1.78 -17.31 -10.06
C TRP A 62 -1.16 -18.03 -11.26
N LEU A 63 -1.95 -18.89 -11.93
CA LEU A 63 -1.46 -19.68 -13.06
C LEU A 63 -1.21 -18.83 -14.32
N ASN A 64 -2.12 -17.91 -14.66
CA ASN A 64 -2.15 -17.27 -15.98
C ASN A 64 -1.72 -15.80 -15.98
N CYS A 65 -1.73 -15.12 -14.83
CA CYS A 65 -1.60 -13.66 -14.76
C CYS A 65 -0.43 -13.22 -13.88
N GLN A 66 -0.24 -13.86 -12.72
CA GLN A 66 0.79 -13.52 -11.75
C GLN A 66 2.22 -13.47 -12.31
N PRO A 67 2.65 -14.34 -13.26
CA PRO A 67 3.99 -14.24 -13.81
C PRO A 67 4.32 -12.86 -14.40
N CYS A 68 3.31 -12.17 -14.91
CA CYS A 68 3.44 -10.83 -15.46
C CYS A 68 2.92 -9.75 -14.50
N HIS A 69 1.78 -9.97 -13.85
CA HIS A 69 1.09 -8.95 -13.07
C HIS A 69 1.46 -8.93 -11.58
N GLY A 70 2.33 -9.83 -11.12
CA GLY A 70 2.74 -9.90 -9.72
C GLY A 70 1.77 -10.68 -8.84
N ASP A 71 2.27 -11.26 -7.75
CA ASP A 71 1.48 -11.98 -6.75
C ASP A 71 0.46 -11.11 -6.02
N GLN A 72 0.75 -9.81 -5.89
CA GLN A 72 -0.15 -8.80 -5.32
C GLN A 72 -0.85 -7.97 -6.40
N GLY A 73 -0.74 -8.35 -7.68
CA GLY A 73 -1.26 -7.54 -8.79
C GLY A 73 -0.53 -6.20 -8.99
N GLN A 74 0.69 -6.04 -8.44
CA GLN A 74 1.50 -4.82 -8.46
C GLN A 74 2.18 -4.53 -9.80
N GLY A 75 2.03 -5.42 -10.79
CA GLY A 75 2.75 -5.38 -12.06
C GLY A 75 4.12 -6.06 -11.99
N LEU A 76 4.84 -6.05 -13.11
CA LEU A 76 6.15 -6.70 -13.24
C LEU A 76 7.26 -5.82 -12.65
N THR A 77 7.29 -5.69 -11.32
CA THR A 77 8.31 -4.92 -10.59
C THR A 77 9.63 -5.69 -10.48
N ASP A 78 10.73 -4.98 -10.22
CA ASP A 78 12.04 -5.60 -9.94
C ASP A 78 11.97 -6.49 -8.70
N GLU A 79 11.20 -6.07 -7.70
CA GLU A 79 10.96 -6.80 -6.45
C GLU A 79 10.21 -8.12 -6.69
N TRP A 80 9.24 -8.12 -7.60
CA TRP A 80 8.52 -9.33 -8.00
C TRP A 80 9.42 -10.27 -8.82
N ARG A 81 10.17 -9.73 -9.79
CA ARG A 81 11.11 -10.52 -10.60
C ARG A 81 12.18 -11.19 -9.75
N ALA A 82 12.61 -10.56 -8.66
CA ALA A 82 13.60 -11.14 -7.74
C ALA A 82 13.12 -12.41 -7.01
N GLN A 83 11.82 -12.74 -7.06
CA GLN A 83 11.29 -14.00 -6.50
C GLN A 83 11.60 -15.21 -7.40
N TYR A 84 11.85 -15.00 -8.68
CA TYR A 84 12.19 -16.07 -9.63
C TYR A 84 13.64 -16.53 -9.50
N PRO A 85 13.96 -17.77 -9.92
CA PRO A 85 15.34 -18.19 -10.14
C PRO A 85 16.11 -17.19 -11.01
N MET A 86 17.42 -17.05 -10.78
CA MET A 86 18.25 -16.00 -11.37
C MET A 86 18.18 -15.99 -12.91
N GLU A 87 18.07 -17.17 -13.52
CA GLU A 87 17.90 -17.40 -14.94
C GLU A 87 16.60 -16.83 -15.53
N ASP A 88 15.55 -16.68 -14.72
CA ASP A 88 14.21 -16.30 -15.14
C ASP A 88 13.86 -14.84 -14.78
N GLN A 89 14.69 -14.14 -14.00
CA GLN A 89 14.42 -12.76 -13.54
C GLN A 89 14.42 -11.74 -14.69
N TYR A 90 14.99 -12.08 -15.85
CA TYR A 90 15.12 -11.20 -17.01
C TYR A 90 14.22 -11.67 -18.15
N CYS A 91 12.91 -11.45 -17.99
CA CYS A 91 11.87 -11.91 -18.91
C CYS A 91 12.12 -11.55 -20.39
N TRP A 92 12.78 -10.40 -20.65
CA TRP A 92 13.09 -9.89 -21.99
C TRP A 92 14.40 -10.38 -22.61
N ASN A 93 15.09 -11.33 -21.99
CA ASN A 93 16.24 -11.97 -22.63
C ASN A 93 15.79 -12.68 -23.92
N SER A 94 16.68 -12.71 -24.92
CA SER A 94 16.44 -13.45 -26.16
C SER A 94 16.18 -14.93 -25.86
N GLY A 95 15.25 -15.55 -26.59
CA GLY A 95 14.74 -16.89 -26.29
C GLY A 95 13.44 -16.84 -25.50
N CYS A 96 13.38 -16.15 -24.35
CA CYS A 96 12.19 -16.12 -23.49
C CYS A 96 11.09 -15.19 -24.03
N HIS A 97 11.22 -13.87 -23.87
CA HIS A 97 10.26 -12.88 -24.41
C HIS A 97 10.92 -11.62 -25.00
N GLY A 98 12.19 -11.73 -25.41
CA GLY A 98 12.97 -10.61 -25.94
C GLY A 98 12.67 -10.24 -27.40
N LYS A 99 13.61 -9.53 -28.03
CA LYS A 99 13.52 -9.11 -29.45
C LYS A 99 13.49 -10.28 -30.44
N ILE A 100 14.00 -11.43 -30.02
CA ILE A 100 14.02 -12.68 -30.78
C ILE A 100 13.47 -13.77 -29.85
N PRO A 101 12.14 -13.97 -29.82
CA PRO A 101 11.53 -15.07 -29.07
C PRO A 101 11.80 -16.43 -29.76
N TYR A 102 11.48 -17.54 -29.08
CA TYR A 102 11.37 -18.86 -29.74
C TYR A 102 10.29 -18.85 -30.84
N GLU A 103 10.24 -19.91 -31.65
CA GLU A 103 9.29 -20.03 -32.78
C GLU A 103 7.82 -19.84 -32.34
N GLU A 104 7.46 -20.39 -31.19
CA GLU A 104 6.12 -20.23 -30.57
C GLU A 104 6.09 -19.15 -29.48
N GLY A 105 7.17 -18.40 -29.30
CA GLY A 105 7.27 -17.37 -28.28
C GLY A 105 6.68 -16.02 -28.72
N PHE A 106 6.59 -15.09 -27.77
CA PHE A 106 6.08 -13.74 -28.01
C PHE A 106 7.01 -12.69 -27.40
N THR A 107 7.01 -11.47 -27.95
CA THR A 107 7.74 -10.35 -27.34
C THR A 107 6.89 -9.65 -26.30
N LEU A 108 7.34 -9.66 -25.05
CA LEU A 108 6.64 -9.01 -23.95
C LEU A 108 6.87 -7.47 -23.98
N PRO A 109 5.83 -6.65 -23.72
CA PRO A 109 6.02 -5.22 -23.49
C PRO A 109 7.00 -4.97 -22.34
N THR A 110 7.80 -3.90 -22.41
CA THR A 110 8.75 -3.54 -21.33
C THR A 110 8.08 -2.95 -20.09
N THR A 111 6.75 -2.92 -20.06
CA THR A 111 5.98 -2.43 -18.93
C THR A 111 4.72 -3.28 -18.81
N VAL A 112 4.62 -4.01 -17.70
CA VAL A 112 3.40 -4.73 -17.33
C VAL A 112 2.74 -3.96 -16.18
N PRO A 113 1.50 -3.47 -16.35
CA PRO A 113 0.87 -2.60 -15.37
C PRO A 113 0.38 -3.38 -14.14
N ALA A 114 0.23 -2.65 -13.04
CA ALA A 114 -0.54 -3.10 -11.89
C ALA A 114 -2.03 -3.29 -12.26
N VAL A 115 -2.64 -4.31 -11.69
CA VAL A 115 -4.07 -4.66 -11.80
C VAL A 115 -4.78 -4.62 -10.43
N ILE A 116 -4.02 -4.52 -9.35
CA ILE A 116 -4.51 -4.30 -7.99
C ILE A 116 -3.74 -3.13 -7.37
N GLY A 117 -4.41 -2.34 -6.53
CA GLY A 117 -3.85 -1.17 -5.86
C GLY A 117 -4.32 0.17 -6.44
N ASP A 118 -3.79 1.26 -5.88
CA ASP A 118 -4.25 2.61 -6.19
C ASP A 118 -4.04 2.96 -7.67
N GLY A 119 -5.13 3.38 -8.32
CA GLY A 119 -5.13 3.74 -9.74
C GLY A 119 -5.03 2.55 -10.70
N ALA A 120 -4.83 1.32 -10.21
CA ALA A 120 -4.93 0.13 -11.02
C ALA A 120 -6.36 0.00 -11.57
N LEU A 121 -6.49 -0.49 -12.81
CA LEU A 121 -7.80 -0.60 -13.47
C LEU A 121 -8.60 0.72 -13.52
N ALA A 122 -7.92 1.86 -13.39
CA ALA A 122 -8.28 3.07 -14.13
C ALA A 122 -8.45 2.70 -15.63
N LYS A 123 -8.76 3.53 -16.61
CA LYS A 123 -9.15 3.07 -17.97
C LYS A 123 -10.49 2.29 -18.04
N PHE A 124 -10.86 1.47 -17.05
CA PHE A 124 -12.16 0.80 -17.01
C PHE A 124 -13.14 1.55 -16.11
N GLU A 125 -14.38 1.70 -16.55
CA GLU A 125 -15.48 2.24 -15.74
C GLU A 125 -16.22 1.14 -14.98
N THR A 126 -16.46 0.00 -15.64
CA THR A 126 -17.30 -1.09 -15.13
C THR A 126 -16.60 -2.44 -15.19
N LEU A 127 -17.09 -3.40 -14.40
CA LEU A 127 -16.59 -4.78 -14.45
C LEU A 127 -16.87 -5.45 -15.79
N ALA A 128 -17.95 -5.11 -16.49
CA ALA A 128 -18.20 -5.62 -17.85
C ALA A 128 -17.10 -5.20 -18.84
N GLN A 129 -16.60 -3.96 -18.73
CA GLN A 129 -15.50 -3.49 -19.58
C GLN A 129 -14.19 -4.22 -19.25
N LEU A 130 -13.90 -4.42 -17.96
CA LEU A 130 -12.75 -5.20 -17.52
C LEU A 130 -12.84 -6.64 -18.02
N HIS A 131 -13.96 -7.32 -17.78
CA HIS A 131 -14.22 -8.70 -18.20
C HIS A 131 -14.00 -8.88 -19.70
N GLN A 132 -14.64 -8.03 -20.51
CA GLN A 132 -14.51 -8.08 -21.96
C GLN A 132 -13.07 -7.83 -22.41
N TYR A 133 -12.34 -6.95 -21.74
CA TYR A 133 -10.94 -6.69 -22.06
C TYR A 133 -10.05 -7.90 -21.75
N ILE A 134 -10.19 -8.50 -20.57
CA ILE A 134 -9.42 -9.69 -20.19
C ILE A 134 -9.70 -10.80 -21.20
N ARG A 135 -10.96 -11.10 -21.49
CA ARG A 135 -11.36 -12.15 -22.42
C ARG A 135 -10.71 -12.05 -23.81
N VAL A 136 -10.55 -10.85 -24.35
CA VAL A 136 -10.06 -10.66 -25.73
C VAL A 136 -8.59 -10.25 -25.82
N ARG A 137 -7.94 -9.93 -24.70
CA ARG A 137 -6.54 -9.44 -24.67
C ARG A 137 -5.64 -10.24 -23.75
N MET A 138 -6.18 -11.14 -22.94
CA MET A 138 -5.46 -11.95 -21.97
C MET A 138 -5.81 -13.44 -22.11
N PRO A 139 -4.92 -14.34 -21.68
CA PRO A 139 -3.49 -14.09 -21.38
C PRO A 139 -2.75 -13.49 -22.58
N PHE A 140 -1.67 -12.75 -22.35
CA PHE A 140 -1.04 -11.95 -23.42
C PHE A 140 -0.54 -12.80 -24.59
N GLU A 141 -0.04 -14.00 -24.30
CA GLU A 141 0.45 -14.96 -25.29
C GLU A 141 -0.68 -15.54 -26.15
N TYR A 142 -1.77 -15.98 -25.51
CA TYR A 142 -2.91 -16.62 -26.17
C TYR A 142 -4.24 -15.98 -25.74
N PRO A 143 -4.57 -14.78 -26.24
CA PRO A 143 -5.82 -14.12 -25.88
C PRO A 143 -7.05 -14.96 -26.23
N GLY A 144 -8.00 -15.09 -25.30
CA GLY A 144 -9.25 -15.83 -25.55
C GLY A 144 -9.13 -17.35 -25.41
N VAL A 145 -8.01 -17.87 -24.92
CA VAL A 145 -7.80 -19.33 -24.77
C VAL A 145 -8.59 -19.95 -23.62
N LEU A 146 -8.88 -19.18 -22.57
CA LEU A 146 -9.63 -19.68 -21.41
C LEU A 146 -11.15 -19.76 -21.71
N PRO A 147 -11.88 -20.68 -21.08
CA PRO A 147 -13.34 -20.69 -21.06
C PRO A 147 -13.93 -19.39 -20.46
N GLU A 148 -15.20 -19.10 -20.80
CA GLU A 148 -15.89 -17.88 -20.35
C GLU A 148 -16.00 -17.82 -18.82
N GLU A 149 -16.30 -18.95 -18.19
CA GLU A 149 -16.40 -19.10 -16.74
C GLU A 149 -15.09 -18.78 -16.01
N GLU A 150 -13.94 -19.09 -16.62
CA GLU A 150 -12.62 -18.78 -16.06
C GLU A 150 -12.31 -17.28 -16.15
N TYR A 151 -12.70 -16.62 -17.25
CA TYR A 151 -12.61 -15.16 -17.32
C TYR A 151 -13.52 -14.46 -16.31
N LEU A 152 -14.70 -14.99 -16.08
CA LEU A 152 -15.61 -14.49 -15.04
C LEU A 152 -15.00 -14.67 -13.65
N ALA A 153 -14.38 -15.82 -13.37
CA ALA A 153 -13.68 -16.08 -12.12
C ALA A 153 -12.51 -15.11 -11.90
N ILE A 154 -11.64 -14.92 -12.90
CA ILE A 154 -10.54 -13.94 -12.83
C ILE A 154 -11.09 -12.52 -12.60
N THR A 155 -12.18 -12.15 -13.28
CA THR A 155 -12.84 -10.86 -13.09
C THR A 155 -13.37 -10.71 -11.66
N ALA A 156 -13.97 -11.75 -11.09
CA ALA A 156 -14.45 -11.76 -9.71
C ALA A 156 -13.31 -11.63 -8.70
N PHE A 157 -12.16 -12.27 -8.95
CA PHE A 157 -10.97 -12.10 -8.12
C PHE A 157 -10.47 -10.65 -8.11
N LEU A 158 -10.34 -10.03 -9.29
CA LEU A 158 -9.95 -8.63 -9.40
C LEU A 158 -11.01 -7.70 -8.79
N ALA A 159 -12.30 -7.97 -9.01
CA ALA A 159 -13.39 -7.23 -8.39
C ALA A 159 -13.28 -7.23 -6.86
N ARG A 160 -13.04 -8.41 -6.26
CA ARG A 160 -12.87 -8.57 -4.81
C ARG A 160 -11.68 -7.77 -4.28
N ALA A 161 -10.56 -7.76 -5.02
CA ALA A 161 -9.40 -6.94 -4.66
C ALA A 161 -9.69 -5.43 -4.69
N HIS A 162 -10.74 -5.01 -5.41
CA HIS A 162 -11.27 -3.64 -5.44
C HIS A 162 -12.54 -3.46 -4.59
N GLY A 163 -12.84 -4.41 -3.70
CA GLY A 163 -13.96 -4.35 -2.76
C GLY A 163 -15.34 -4.59 -3.36
N ILE A 164 -15.42 -5.23 -4.53
CA ILE A 164 -16.66 -5.53 -5.24
C ILE A 164 -16.87 -7.05 -5.27
N GLU A 165 -18.02 -7.50 -4.78
CA GLU A 165 -18.41 -8.92 -4.82
C GLU A 165 -19.11 -9.27 -6.13
N VAL A 166 -18.68 -10.37 -6.75
CA VAL A 166 -19.26 -10.93 -7.99
C VAL A 166 -19.59 -12.38 -7.74
N SER A 167 -20.79 -12.80 -8.14
CA SER A 167 -21.27 -14.18 -8.01
C SER A 167 -21.26 -14.92 -9.35
N ALA A 168 -21.21 -16.26 -9.31
CA ALA A 168 -21.26 -17.09 -10.52
C ALA A 168 -22.57 -16.98 -11.30
N SER A 169 -23.66 -16.48 -10.68
CA SER A 169 -24.93 -16.24 -11.35
C SER A 169 -25.08 -14.81 -11.89
N ASP A 170 -24.06 -13.97 -11.74
CA ASP A 170 -24.10 -12.60 -12.22
C ASP A 170 -24.05 -12.56 -13.74
N THR A 171 -24.99 -11.85 -14.35
CA THR A 171 -25.04 -11.67 -15.80
C THR A 171 -24.07 -10.59 -16.25
N PHE A 172 -23.70 -10.61 -17.53
CA PHE A 172 -22.90 -9.54 -18.12
C PHE A 172 -23.57 -8.15 -17.96
N GLU A 173 -24.90 -8.07 -18.03
CA GLU A 173 -25.68 -6.86 -17.75
C GLU A 173 -25.37 -6.32 -16.34
N LYS A 174 -25.42 -7.20 -15.32
CA LYS A 174 -25.11 -6.86 -13.93
C LYS A 174 -23.67 -6.37 -13.77
N LEU A 175 -22.71 -7.01 -14.44
CA LEU A 175 -21.31 -6.52 -14.45
C LEU A 175 -21.18 -5.11 -15.04
N GLY A 176 -22.10 -4.71 -15.92
CA GLY A 176 -22.18 -3.36 -16.48
C GLY A 176 -22.62 -2.31 -15.46
N GLU A 177 -23.34 -2.70 -14.42
CA GLU A 177 -23.80 -1.82 -13.35
C GLU A 177 -22.74 -1.65 -12.25
N LEU A 178 -21.86 -2.65 -12.08
CA LEU A 178 -20.80 -2.66 -11.08
C LEU A 178 -19.61 -1.81 -11.54
N ARG A 179 -19.46 -0.62 -10.95
CA ARG A 179 -18.38 0.32 -11.27
C ARG A 179 -17.10 0.02 -10.50
N LEU A 180 -15.98 -0.02 -11.21
CA LEU A 180 -14.62 -0.13 -10.63
C LEU A 180 -14.14 1.18 -10.01
N ARG A 181 -14.75 2.29 -10.39
CA ARG A 181 -14.53 3.59 -9.77
C ARG A 181 -15.81 4.10 -9.14
N PRO A 182 -15.75 4.74 -7.97
CA PRO A 182 -16.83 5.62 -7.54
C PRO A 182 -17.17 6.55 -8.71
N ALA A 183 -18.45 6.68 -9.06
CA ALA A 183 -18.87 7.69 -10.01
C ALA A 183 -18.24 9.01 -9.55
N ALA A 184 -17.46 9.66 -10.42
CA ALA A 184 -16.91 10.97 -10.11
C ALA A 184 -18.06 11.78 -9.54
N THR A 185 -17.94 12.21 -8.28
CA THR A 185 -18.97 13.06 -7.67
C THR A 185 -19.19 14.16 -8.69
N PRO A 186 -20.42 14.31 -9.25
CA PRO A 186 -20.64 15.34 -10.24
C PRO A 186 -20.13 16.60 -9.59
N ALA A 187 -19.11 17.23 -10.19
CA ALA A 187 -18.46 18.39 -9.62
C ALA A 187 -19.59 19.31 -9.23
N ALA A 188 -19.79 19.50 -7.92
CA ALA A 188 -20.90 20.28 -7.41
C ALA A 188 -20.87 21.55 -8.24
N THR A 189 -21.96 21.81 -9.00
CA THR A 189 -22.04 22.96 -9.88
C THR A 189 -21.51 24.12 -9.07
N ALA A 190 -20.31 24.59 -9.41
CA ALA A 190 -19.65 25.59 -8.62
C ALA A 190 -20.60 26.79 -8.67
N VAL A 191 -21.32 27.01 -7.58
CA VAL A 191 -22.06 28.24 -7.39
C VAL A 191 -20.97 29.28 -7.47
N PHE A 192 -20.99 30.05 -8.56
CA PHE A 192 -20.09 31.18 -8.79
C PHE A 192 -20.13 32.02 -7.53
N THR A 193 -19.14 31.81 -6.67
CA THR A 193 -18.92 32.69 -5.52
C THR A 193 -18.31 33.94 -6.14
N PRO A 194 -18.90 35.12 -5.98
CA PRO A 194 -18.35 36.34 -6.54
C PRO A 194 -16.90 36.47 -6.08
N GLN A 195 -15.99 36.47 -7.05
CA GLN A 195 -14.56 36.58 -6.84
C GLN A 195 -14.29 37.86 -6.03
N PRO A 196 -13.72 37.78 -4.83
CA PRO A 196 -13.29 38.96 -4.10
C PRO A 196 -12.31 39.75 -4.98
N ALA A 197 -12.50 41.06 -5.03
CA ALA A 197 -11.66 41.98 -5.80
C ALA A 197 -10.17 41.69 -5.51
N ALA A 198 -9.38 41.63 -6.58
CA ALA A 198 -7.95 41.36 -6.52
C ALA A 198 -7.27 42.28 -5.50
N SER A 199 -6.58 41.68 -4.52
CA SER A 199 -5.67 42.40 -3.65
C SER A 199 -4.58 43.07 -4.49
N PRO A 200 -4.16 44.31 -4.15
CA PRO A 200 -3.08 44.98 -4.85
C PRO A 200 -1.76 44.18 -4.77
N PRO A 201 -0.89 44.30 -5.78
CA PRO A 201 0.38 43.59 -5.81
C PRO A 201 1.24 43.97 -4.59
N THR A 202 1.63 42.97 -3.81
CA THR A 202 2.64 43.09 -2.77
C THR A 202 4.00 43.32 -3.44
N ASN A 203 4.59 44.50 -3.18
CA ASN A 203 5.92 44.85 -3.68
C ASN A 203 6.99 43.90 -3.10
N PRO A 204 7.88 43.32 -3.92
CA PRO A 204 8.90 42.37 -3.49
C PRO A 204 10.08 42.99 -2.71
N SER A 205 9.94 44.23 -2.22
CA SER A 205 11.04 44.98 -1.57
C SER A 205 11.20 44.73 -0.07
N ASP A 206 10.28 44.01 0.58
CA ASP A 206 10.33 43.86 2.05
C ASP A 206 11.16 42.65 2.53
N PHE A 207 11.55 41.72 1.65
CA PHE A 207 12.30 40.52 2.07
C PHE A 207 13.83 40.66 1.95
N THR A 208 14.33 41.68 1.24
CA THR A 208 15.77 41.88 1.00
C THR A 208 16.51 42.61 2.12
N MET A 209 15.82 43.26 3.07
CA MET A 209 16.49 43.89 4.22
C MET A 209 16.83 42.92 5.36
N LEU A 210 16.15 41.77 5.48
CA LEU A 210 16.38 40.82 6.56
C LEU A 210 17.62 39.93 6.34
N THR A 211 18.00 39.67 5.08
CA THR A 211 19.16 38.81 4.77
C THR A 211 20.50 39.56 4.84
N VAL A 212 20.55 40.85 4.49
CA VAL A 212 21.77 41.65 4.59
C VAL A 212 22.17 41.94 6.04
N GLY A 213 21.20 42.16 6.93
CA GLY A 213 21.47 42.39 8.36
C GLY A 213 22.11 41.17 9.05
N PHE A 214 21.67 39.96 8.72
CA PHE A 214 22.18 38.74 9.36
C PHE A 214 23.65 38.45 8.98
N VAL A 215 24.04 38.70 7.73
CA VAL A 215 25.43 38.49 7.27
C VAL A 215 26.41 39.44 7.96
N LEU A 216 26.04 40.72 8.15
CA LEU A 216 26.91 41.70 8.82
C LEU A 216 27.13 41.36 10.31
N ILE A 217 26.12 40.82 10.99
CA ILE A 217 26.25 40.38 12.39
C ILE A 217 27.22 39.19 12.50
N ILE A 218 27.12 38.19 11.62
CA ILE A 218 28.04 37.04 11.62
C ILE A 218 29.49 37.49 11.36
N MET A 219 29.71 38.40 10.39
CA MET A 219 31.06 38.91 10.11
C MET A 219 31.64 39.71 11.28
N SER A 220 30.80 40.46 12.00
CA SER A 220 31.22 41.23 13.18
C SER A 220 31.65 40.32 14.33
N ILE A 221 30.86 39.28 14.63
CA ILE A 221 31.15 38.32 15.70
C ILE A 221 32.40 37.49 15.36
N GLY A 222 32.52 37.01 14.12
CA GLY A 222 33.69 36.27 13.65
C GLY A 222 34.98 37.11 13.70
N GLY A 223 34.91 38.39 13.32
CA GLY A 223 36.04 39.31 13.38
C GLY A 223 36.53 39.59 14.80
N ILE A 224 35.60 39.77 15.75
CA ILE A 224 35.94 40.00 17.17
C ILE A 224 36.61 38.75 17.77
N TRP A 225 36.10 37.56 17.45
CA TRP A 225 36.65 36.31 17.95
C TRP A 225 38.08 36.04 17.43
N LEU A 226 38.32 36.26 16.13
CA LEU A 226 39.66 36.17 15.54
C LEU A 226 40.65 37.19 16.11
N TRP A 227 40.18 38.40 16.42
CA TRP A 227 41.02 39.42 17.06
C TRP A 227 41.40 39.04 18.50
N GLN A 228 40.47 38.46 19.28
CA GLN A 228 40.74 37.98 20.63
C GLN A 228 41.74 36.82 20.64
N GLN A 229 41.62 35.85 19.72
CA GLN A 229 42.59 34.76 19.59
C GLN A 229 44.01 35.22 19.25
N ARG A 230 44.17 36.41 18.64
CA ARG A 230 45.49 36.96 18.30
C ARG A 230 46.15 37.68 19.49
N GLN A 231 45.40 37.99 20.54
CA GLN A 231 45.93 38.67 21.75
C GLN A 231 46.26 37.74 22.90
N SER A 232 45.79 36.49 22.86
CA SER A 232 46.20 35.40 23.76
C SER A 232 47.43 34.68 23.23
#